data_AF-A0A924JAJ0-F1
#
_entry.id   AF-A0A924JAJ0-F1
#
_cell.length_a   1.000
_cell.length_b   1.000
_cell.length_c   1.000
_cell.angle_alpha   90.00
_cell.angle_beta   90.00
_cell.angle_gamma   90.00
#
_symmetry.space_group_name_H-M   'P 1'
#
loop_
_entity.id
_entity.type
_entity.pdbx_description
1 polymer ?
#
loop_
_entity_poly.entity_id
_entity_poly.type
_entity_poly.pdbx_seq_one_letter_code
_entity_poly.pdbx_strand_id
1 'polypeptide(L)' 'APTTAVFCSTVPEFGFGPLADGAVTVQSSEPLDCKPCGLHGKKACPLGHFRCATTIPIDVLADRVEMRTHAHPA' A
#
# COMPACT_ATOMS: atom_id res chain seq x y z
N ALA A 1 5.03 14.26 -7.90
CA ALA A 1 4.71 14.48 -6.47
C ALA A 1 5.01 13.22 -5.67
N PRO A 2 5.49 13.33 -4.42
CA PRO A 2 5.68 12.16 -3.56
C PRO A 2 4.41 11.31 -3.53
N THR A 3 4.58 10.01 -3.77
CA THR A 3 3.47 9.07 -3.92
C THR A 3 3.71 7.87 -3.02
N THR A 4 2.69 7.46 -2.28
CA THR A 4 2.71 6.20 -1.54
C THR A 4 1.59 5.34 -2.10
N ALA A 5 1.93 4.19 -2.68
CA ALA A 5 0.95 3.24 -3.20
C ALA A 5 0.73 2.12 -2.19
N VAL A 6 -0.52 1.86 -1.82
CA VAL A 6 -0.89 0.83 -0.86
C VAL A 6 -1.55 -0.34 -1.58
N PHE A 7 -0.94 -1.52 -1.51
CA PHE A 7 -1.41 -2.73 -2.20
C PHE A 7 -2.12 -3.69 -1.24
N CYS A 8 -3.45 -3.75 -1.36
CA CYS A 8 -4.30 -4.64 -0.58
C CYS A 8 -4.74 -5.88 -1.39
N SER A 9 -5.73 -5.71 -2.27
CA SER A 9 -6.36 -6.82 -3.01
C SER A 9 -5.48 -7.38 -4.13
N THR A 10 -4.51 -6.61 -4.62
CA THR A 10 -3.57 -6.97 -5.69
C THR A 10 -2.15 -6.96 -5.13
N VAL A 11 -1.18 -7.21 -6.00
CA VAL A 11 0.24 -7.31 -5.65
C VAL A 11 1.04 -6.36 -6.54
N PRO A 12 2.10 -5.71 -6.02
CA PRO A 12 2.92 -4.77 -6.80
C PRO A 12 3.63 -5.43 -8.00
N GLU A 13 3.87 -6.74 -7.94
CA GLU A 13 4.51 -7.56 -8.97
C GLU A 13 3.72 -7.58 -10.30
N PHE A 14 2.45 -7.16 -10.30
CA PHE A 14 1.70 -6.92 -11.53
C PHE A 14 2.19 -5.72 -12.33
N GLY A 15 3.13 -4.92 -11.80
CA GLY A 15 3.76 -3.81 -12.52
C GLY A 15 3.00 -2.48 -12.48
N PHE A 16 1.95 -2.38 -11.66
CA PHE A 16 1.15 -1.15 -11.49
C PHE A 16 1.64 -0.27 -10.33
N GLY A 17 2.93 -0.33 -10.03
CA GLY A 17 3.56 0.50 -9.01
C GLY A 17 3.65 1.98 -9.42
N PRO A 18 3.84 2.89 -8.45
CA PRO A 18 4.03 4.31 -8.72
C PRO A 18 5.39 4.57 -9.39
N LEU A 19 5.42 5.51 -10.36
CA LEU A 19 6.64 5.87 -11.12
C LEU A 19 7.33 7.15 -10.61
N ALA A 20 6.78 7.83 -9.61
CA ALA A 20 7.32 9.10 -9.14
C ALA A 20 8.64 8.91 -8.37
N ASP A 21 9.55 9.88 -8.49
CA ASP A 21 10.75 9.92 -7.66
C ASP A 21 10.39 9.96 -6.17
N GLY A 22 11.06 9.14 -5.37
CA GLY A 22 10.75 8.98 -3.94
C GLY A 22 9.41 8.30 -3.66
N ALA A 23 8.83 7.60 -4.65
CA ALA A 23 7.65 6.79 -4.41
C ALA A 23 7.95 5.59 -3.53
N VAL A 24 6.97 5.23 -2.70
CA VAL A 24 7.06 4.07 -1.80
C VAL A 24 5.85 3.19 -2.04
N THR A 25 6.10 1.88 -2.02
CA THR A 25 5.06 0.86 -2.11
C THR A 25 4.92 0.21 -0.73
N VAL A 26 3.70 0.15 -0.22
CA VAL A 26 3.37 -0.45 1.09
C VAL A 26 2.35 -1.57 0.89
N GLN A 27 2.54 -2.67 1.59
CA GLN A 27 1.61 -3.80 1.67
C GLN A 27 1.78 -4.50 3.01
N SER A 28 0.80 -5.32 3.40
CA SER A 28 0.93 -6.16 4.60
C SER A 28 2.16 -7.06 4.48
N SER A 29 2.93 -7.18 5.56
CA SER A 29 4.04 -8.13 5.69
C SER A 29 3.59 -9.56 5.99
N GLU A 30 2.29 -9.74 6.23
CA GLU A 30 1.72 -11.03 6.55
C GLU A 30 1.61 -11.93 5.30
N PRO A 31 2.00 -13.22 5.38
CA PRO A 31 1.68 -14.17 4.32
C PRO A 31 0.17 -14.41 4.26
N LEU A 32 -0.46 -13.93 3.18
CA LEU A 32 -1.90 -14.04 2.97
C LEU A 32 -2.20 -14.91 1.75
N ASP A 33 -2.65 -16.14 1.96
CA ASP A 33 -2.99 -17.09 0.88
C ASP A 33 -4.08 -16.58 -0.07
N CYS A 34 -4.88 -15.60 0.39
CA CYS A 34 -5.92 -14.97 -0.42
C CYS A 34 -5.40 -13.86 -1.35
N LYS A 35 -4.11 -13.50 -1.30
CA LYS A 35 -3.52 -12.37 -2.01
C LYS A 35 -2.59 -12.89 -3.13
N PRO A 36 -2.74 -12.43 -4.39
CA PRO A 36 -3.72 -11.46 -4.88
C PRO A 36 -5.13 -12.07 -4.97
N CYS A 37 -6.17 -11.30 -4.67
CA CYS A 37 -7.57 -11.76 -4.78
C CYS A 37 -8.04 -11.88 -6.24
N GLY A 38 -7.21 -11.49 -7.21
CA GLY A 38 -7.46 -11.46 -8.66
C GLY A 38 -6.64 -10.37 -9.37
N LEU A 39 -6.68 -10.36 -10.72
CA LEU A 39 -5.88 -9.43 -11.54
C LEU A 39 -6.23 -7.94 -11.32
N HIS A 40 -7.50 -7.62 -11.13
CA HIS A 40 -8.00 -6.24 -10.96
C HIS A 40 -8.55 -5.95 -9.56
N GLY A 41 -8.25 -6.82 -8.59
CA GLY A 41 -8.82 -6.77 -7.25
C GLY A 41 -10.33 -7.06 -7.23
N LYS A 42 -10.94 -6.85 -6.06
CA LYS A 42 -12.37 -7.12 -5.80
C LYS A 42 -13.00 -5.93 -5.06
N LYS A 43 -14.30 -5.74 -5.23
CA LYS A 43 -15.08 -4.71 -4.50
C LYS A 43 -15.16 -4.99 -2.99
N ALA A 44 -15.09 -6.26 -2.61
CA ALA A 44 -15.09 -6.71 -1.22
C ALA A 44 -14.04 -7.81 -1.04
N CYS A 45 -13.51 -7.92 0.18
CA CYS A 45 -12.64 -9.05 0.53
C CYS A 45 -13.46 -10.34 0.40
N PRO A 46 -13.04 -11.32 -0.43
CA PRO A 46 -13.79 -12.56 -0.61
C PRO A 46 -13.86 -13.40 0.67
N LEU A 47 -12.96 -13.15 1.63
CA LEU A 47 -12.90 -13.83 2.93
C LEU A 47 -13.40 -12.95 4.10
N GLY A 48 -13.88 -11.73 3.83
CA GLY A 48 -14.50 -10.85 4.84
C GLY A 48 -13.58 -10.19 5.88
N HIS A 49 -12.30 -10.57 5.99
CA HIS A 49 -11.43 -10.11 7.07
C HIS A 49 -10.57 -8.87 6.74
N PHE A 50 -10.33 -8.55 5.45
CA PHE A 50 -9.53 -7.39 5.00
C PHE A 50 -8.11 -7.29 5.61
N ARG A 51 -7.48 -8.43 5.92
CA ARG A 51 -6.17 -8.48 6.61
C ARG A 51 -5.06 -7.83 5.81
N CYS A 52 -5.12 -7.87 4.49
CA CYS A 52 -4.17 -7.17 3.61
C CYS A 52 -4.14 -5.65 3.81
N ALA A 53 -5.20 -5.06 4.38
CA ALA A 53 -5.25 -3.63 4.73
C ALA A 53 -5.05 -3.40 6.23
N THR A 54 -5.71 -4.18 7.09
CA THR A 54 -5.76 -3.92 8.53
C THR A 54 -4.50 -4.31 9.29
N THR A 55 -3.63 -5.10 8.68
CA THR A 55 -2.35 -5.53 9.30
C THR A 55 -1.16 -4.68 8.84
N ILE A 56 -1.38 -3.69 7.98
CA ILE A 56 -0.34 -2.72 7.63
C ILE A 56 -0.09 -1.83 8.85
N PRO A 57 1.14 -1.79 9.40
CA PRO A 57 1.46 -0.93 10.53
C PRO A 57 1.26 0.55 10.16
N ILE A 58 0.61 1.31 11.04
CA ILE A 58 0.22 2.71 10.76
C ILE A 58 1.42 3.66 10.73
N ASP A 59 2.45 3.37 11.50
CA ASP A 59 3.74 4.07 11.54
C ASP A 59 4.38 4.15 10.14
N VAL A 60 4.36 3.05 9.39
CA VAL A 60 4.87 3.01 8.00
C VAL A 60 4.17 4.02 7.08
N LEU A 61 2.91 4.34 7.37
CA LEU A 61 2.15 5.35 6.63
C LEU A 61 2.31 6.75 7.23
N ALA A 62 2.34 6.87 8.56
CA ALA A 62 2.44 8.14 9.28
C ALA A 62 3.76 8.85 9.00
N ASP A 63 4.88 8.13 9.01
CA ASP A 63 6.21 8.67 8.71
C ASP A 63 6.25 9.38 7.35
N ARG A 64 5.50 8.85 6.37
CA ARG A 64 5.44 9.40 5.00
C ARG A 64 4.66 10.70 4.92
N VAL A 65 3.76 10.96 5.87
CA VAL A 65 2.99 12.21 5.98
C VAL A 65 3.80 13.25 6.77
N GLU A 66 4.40 12.84 7.88
CA GLU A 66 5.15 13.72 8.79
C GLU A 66 6.48 14.20 8.19
N MET A 67 7.16 13.36 7.39
CA MET A 67 8.33 13.82 6.63
C MET A 67 8.01 14.94 5.61
N ARG A 68 6.74 15.17 5.28
CA ARG A 68 6.32 16.22 4.33
C ARG A 68 5.95 17.54 5.03
N THR A 69 5.55 17.53 6.30
CA THR A 69 5.28 18.79 7.03
C THR A 69 6.55 19.57 7.33
N HIS A 70 7.71 18.89 7.38
CA HIS A 70 9.01 19.50 7.65
C HIS A 70 9.90 19.72 6.41
N ALA A 71 9.54 19.17 5.25
CA ALA A 71 10.32 19.24 4.01
C ALA A 71 9.85 20.33 3.03
N HIS A 72 9.35 21.46 3.54
CA HIS A 72 9.15 22.67 2.73
C HIS A 72 10.17 23.74 3.11
N PRO A 73 11.39 23.74 2.54
CA PRO A 73 12.04 25.01 2.26
C PRO A 73 11.33 25.66 1.06
N ALA A 74 11.18 26.97 1.15
CA ALA A 74 10.59 27.84 0.14
C ALA A 74 11.18 27.65 -1.27
#